data_AF-A0A382AET3-F1
#
_entry.id   AF-A0A382AET3-F1
#
_cell.length_a   1.000
_cell.length_b   1.000
_cell.length_c   1.000
_cell.angle_alpha   90.00
_cell.angle_beta   90.00
_cell.angle_gamma   90.00
#
_symmetry.space_group_name_H-M   'P 1'
#
loop_
_entity.id
_entity.type
_entity.pdbx_description
1 polymer ?
#
loop_
_entity_poly.entity_id
_entity_poly.type
_entity_poly.pdbx_seq_one_letter_code
_entity_poly.pdbx_strand_id
1 'polypeptide(L)'
;METMISNLIRDFENGKMNRRQLIQSLALAAVGSHSLSSTVPAAAATVRSNAVPLGKTTSLDHISFAVADYGRSRDFYSDLMGWEVLRDDGERQASLAIGDVGNIIIRNNRQPMSQSRPNRPP
;
A
#
# COMPACT_ATOMS: atom_id res chain seq x y z
N MET A 1 16.29 5.73 27.87
CA MET A 1 15.57 5.58 26.58
C MET A 1 16.53 5.78 25.41
N GLU A 2 17.34 6.85 25.41
CA GLU A 2 18.34 7.12 24.37
C GLU A 2 19.37 5.98 24.17
N THR A 3 19.89 5.39 25.26
CA THR A 3 20.84 4.27 25.20
C THR A 3 20.28 3.01 24.53
N MET A 4 18.98 2.76 24.65
CA MET A 4 18.30 1.63 24.01
C MET A 4 18.18 1.85 22.50
N ILE A 5 17.87 3.08 22.08
CA ILE A 5 17.77 3.48 20.67
C ILE A 5 19.15 3.40 20.00
N SER A 6 20.21 3.89 20.67
CA SER A 6 21.57 3.81 20.15
C SER A 6 22.03 2.36 19.90
N ASN A 7 21.68 1.43 20.80
CA ASN A 7 22.00 0.01 20.60
C ASN A 7 21.23 -0.60 19.43
N LEU A 8 19.95 -0.25 19.26
CA LEU A 8 19.13 -0.71 18.15
C LEU A 8 19.69 -0.26 16.79
N ILE A 9 20.11 1.01 16.69
CA ILE A 9 20.74 1.55 15.48
C ILE A 9 22.06 0.83 15.20
N ARG A 10 22.90 0.65 16.22
CA ARG A 10 24.20 -0.04 16.07
C ARG A 10 24.05 -1.48 15.60
N ASP A 11 23.04 -2.20 16.07
CA ASP A 11 22.78 -3.58 15.64
C ASP A 11 22.20 -3.64 14.21
N PHE A 12 21.49 -2.60 13.77
CA PHE A 12 21.07 -2.45 12.37
C PHE A 12 22.25 -2.19 11.44
N GLU A 13 23.14 -1.26 11.82
CA GLU A 13 24.35 -0.93 11.04
C GLU A 13 25.30 -2.11 10.91
N ASN A 14 25.41 -2.94 11.96
CA ASN A 14 26.21 -4.16 11.94
C ASN A 14 25.50 -5.35 11.25
N GLY A 15 24.32 -5.14 10.67
CA GLY A 15 23.56 -6.17 9.95
C GLY A 15 22.97 -7.27 10.85
N LYS A 16 23.01 -7.10 12.18
CA LYS A 16 22.42 -8.05 13.14
C LYS A 16 20.90 -7.95 13.19
N MET A 17 20.34 -6.86 12.68
CA MET A 17 18.91 -6.74 12.42
C MET A 17 18.61 -6.18 11.04
N ASN A 18 17.48 -6.57 10.48
CA ASN A 18 16.96 -5.99 9.25
C ASN A 18 16.11 -4.75 9.53
N ARG A 19 15.82 -3.96 8.48
CA ARG A 19 15.05 -2.70 8.58
C ARG A 19 13.68 -2.90 9.25
N ARG A 20 13.03 -4.05 9.06
CA ARG A 20 11.73 -4.36 9.67
C ARG A 20 11.86 -4.54 11.19
N GLN A 21 12.88 -5.27 11.64
CA GLN A 21 13.15 -5.51 13.05
C GLN A 21 13.50 -4.21 13.80
N LEU A 22 14.25 -3.30 13.17
CA LEU A 22 14.51 -1.97 13.72
C LEU A 22 13.21 -1.19 13.96
N ILE A 23 12.36 -1.10 12.92
CA ILE A 23 11.08 -0.36 12.98
C ILE A 23 10.15 -0.96 14.04
N GLN A 24 10.05 -2.29 14.13
CA GLN A 24 9.23 -2.98 15.13
C GLN A 24 9.69 -2.66 16.55
N SER A 25 11.00 -2.72 16.79
CA SER A 25 11.59 -2.45 18.12
C SER A 25 11.39 -0.99 18.53
N LEU A 26 11.50 -0.06 17.57
CA LEU A 26 11.24 1.36 17.81
C LEU A 26 9.76 1.63 18.12
N ALA A 27 8.84 0.97 17.39
CA ALA A 27 7.40 1.10 17.61
C ALA A 27 6.98 0.57 18.99
N LEU A 28 7.55 -0.55 19.43
CA LEU A 28 7.35 -1.12 20.77
C LEU A 28 7.88 -0.20 21.88
N ALA A 29 8.99 0.51 21.65
CA ALA A 29 9.51 1.49 22.60
C ALA A 29 8.68 2.78 22.65
N ALA A 30 7.99 3.14 21.56
CA ALA A 30 7.15 4.33 21.45
C ALA A 30 5.76 4.16 22.10
N VAL A 31 5.26 2.92 22.22
CA VAL A 31 4.03 2.62 22.97
C VAL A 31 4.33 2.56 24.47
N GLY A 32 4.57 3.72 25.06
CA GLY A 32 4.51 3.89 26.50
C GLY A 32 3.15 3.42 27.04
N SER A 33 3.19 2.41 27.92
CA SER A 33 2.19 2.05 28.93
C SER A 33 0.72 2.31 28.57
N HIS A 34 0.16 1.58 27.62
CA HIS A 34 -1.29 1.35 27.58
C HIS A 34 -1.52 -0.16 27.58
N SER A 35 -1.99 -0.63 28.73
CA SER A 35 -2.24 -2.01 29.14
C SER A 35 -2.83 -2.90 28.04
N LEU A 36 -2.17 -4.04 27.82
CA LEU A 36 -2.72 -5.20 27.16
C LEU A 36 -3.78 -5.85 28.06
N SER A 37 -5.06 -5.61 27.78
CA SER A 37 -6.13 -6.55 28.13
C SER A 37 -7.42 -6.22 27.41
N SER A 38 -7.74 -7.00 26.38
CA SER A 38 -9.08 -7.58 26.20
C SER A 38 -9.11 -8.44 24.93
N THR A 39 -9.27 -9.75 25.13
CA THR A 39 -9.69 -10.70 24.09
C THR A 39 -11.21 -10.65 24.00
N VAL A 40 -11.76 -9.85 23.08
CA VAL A 40 -13.18 -9.88 22.69
C VAL A 40 -13.23 -10.00 21.17
N PRO A 41 -14.05 -10.90 20.59
CA PRO A 41 -14.10 -11.08 19.15
C PRO A 41 -14.53 -9.78 18.47
N ALA A 42 -13.79 -9.43 17.41
CA ALA A 42 -13.94 -8.21 16.63
C ALA A 42 -15.29 -8.19 15.89
N ALA A 43 -16.36 -7.77 16.58
CA ALA A 43 -17.36 -6.98 15.91
C ALA A 43 -16.63 -5.76 15.34
N ALA A 44 -16.78 -5.49 14.05
CA ALA A 44 -16.18 -4.34 13.38
C ALA A 44 -16.70 -3.04 14.01
N ALA A 45 -16.14 -2.67 15.15
CA ALA A 45 -16.28 -1.37 15.73
C ALA A 45 -15.71 -0.41 14.69
N THR A 46 -16.58 0.37 14.06
CA THR A 46 -16.16 1.57 13.34
C THR A 46 -15.49 2.46 14.37
N VAL A 47 -14.17 2.30 14.53
CA VAL A 47 -13.33 3.26 15.23
C VAL A 47 -13.46 4.53 14.41
N ARG A 48 -14.32 5.45 14.86
CA ARG A 48 -14.32 6.81 14.33
C ARG A 48 -12.97 7.38 14.73
N SER A 49 -12.08 7.49 13.75
CA SER A 49 -10.81 8.16 13.92
C SER A 49 -11.10 9.62 14.28
N ASN A 50 -10.82 10.01 15.52
CA ASN A 50 -10.70 11.41 15.93
C ASN A 50 -9.40 12.04 15.37
N ALA A 51 -8.91 11.54 14.25
CA ALA A 51 -7.72 12.05 13.61
C ALA A 51 -8.03 13.47 13.11
N VAL A 52 -7.32 14.45 13.65
CA VAL A 52 -7.27 15.78 13.07
C VAL A 52 -6.72 15.61 11.65
N PRO A 53 -7.43 16.03 10.58
CA PRO A 53 -6.93 15.91 9.22
C PRO A 53 -5.55 16.57 9.13
N LEU A 54 -4.54 15.85 8.61
CA LEU A 54 -3.16 16.36 8.49
C LEU A 54 -3.05 17.58 7.55
N GLY A 55 -4.13 17.91 6.82
CA GLY A 55 -4.21 19.02 5.89
C GLY A 55 -5.26 18.75 4.81
N LYS A 56 -5.50 19.75 3.95
CA LYS A 56 -6.29 19.56 2.72
C LYS A 56 -5.39 18.99 1.62
N THR A 57 -5.91 18.07 0.81
CA THR A 57 -5.21 17.58 -0.39
C THR A 57 -4.98 18.75 -1.35
N THR A 58 -3.72 19.05 -1.68
CA THR A 58 -3.36 20.15 -2.59
C THR A 58 -3.16 19.69 -4.03
N SER A 59 -2.71 18.44 -4.22
CA SER A 59 -2.55 17.82 -5.53
C SER A 59 -2.74 16.31 -5.42
N LEU A 60 -3.13 15.68 -6.54
CA LEU A 60 -3.20 14.24 -6.70
C LEU A 60 -2.36 13.86 -7.92
N ASP A 61 -1.31 13.08 -7.69
CA ASP A 61 -0.47 12.60 -8.80
C ASP A 61 -1.14 11.40 -9.48
N HIS A 62 -1.25 10.28 -8.74
CA HIS A 62 -1.91 9.08 -9.24
C HIS A 62 -2.49 8.19 -8.13
N ILE A 63 -3.50 7.38 -8.48
CA ILE A 63 -3.99 6.26 -7.66
C ILE A 63 -3.69 4.96 -8.39
N SER A 64 -2.95 4.03 -7.76
CA SER A 64 -2.74 2.69 -8.32
C SER A 64 -3.39 1.60 -7.50
N PHE A 65 -4.07 0.67 -8.19
CA PHE A 65 -4.75 -0.45 -7.56
C PHE A 65 -4.74 -1.70 -8.44
N ALA A 66 -4.97 -2.85 -7.81
CA ALA A 66 -5.01 -4.15 -8.45
C ALA A 66 -6.45 -4.62 -8.65
N VAL A 67 -6.72 -5.22 -9.82
CA VAL A 67 -8.02 -5.77 -10.23
C VAL A 67 -7.85 -7.17 -10.81
N ALA A 68 -8.95 -7.91 -10.97
CA ALA A 68 -8.90 -9.22 -11.61
C ALA A 68 -8.58 -9.13 -13.11
N ASP A 69 -9.15 -8.12 -13.78
CA ASP A 69 -9.01 -7.87 -15.22
C ASP A 69 -8.88 -6.36 -15.46
N TYR A 70 -7.69 -5.94 -15.87
CA TYR A 70 -7.37 -4.54 -16.10
C TYR A 70 -8.06 -3.98 -17.34
N GLY A 71 -8.26 -4.79 -18.39
CA GLY A 71 -8.89 -4.36 -19.64
C GLY A 71 -10.36 -4.04 -19.41
N ARG A 72 -11.08 -4.95 -18.73
CA ARG A 72 -12.47 -4.71 -18.34
C ARG A 72 -12.63 -3.49 -17.43
N SER A 73 -11.66 -3.28 -16.53
CA SER A 73 -11.70 -2.13 -15.63
C SER A 73 -11.37 -0.82 -16.36
N ARG A 74 -10.40 -0.84 -17.29
CA ARG A 74 -10.07 0.28 -18.18
C ARG A 74 -11.31 0.70 -18.96
N ASP A 75 -11.96 -0.24 -19.64
CA ASP A 75 -13.14 0.03 -20.46
C ASP A 75 -14.28 0.57 -19.60
N PHE A 76 -14.52 -0.02 -18.42
CA PHE A 76 -15.50 0.47 -17.47
C PHE A 76 -15.27 1.95 -17.10
N TYR A 77 -14.05 2.35 -16.74
CA TYR A 77 -13.76 3.74 -16.36
C TYR A 77 -13.77 4.68 -17.57
N SER A 78 -13.30 4.23 -18.72
CA SER A 78 -13.38 4.99 -19.97
C SER A 78 -14.83 5.25 -20.36
N ASP A 79 -15.68 4.22 -20.36
CA ASP A 79 -17.07 4.31 -20.82
C ASP A 79 -17.96 5.03 -19.81
N LEU A 80 -17.80 4.74 -18.51
CA LEU A 80 -18.65 5.32 -17.47
C LEU A 80 -18.26 6.76 -17.15
N MET A 81 -16.96 7.04 -17.05
CA MET A 81 -16.45 8.31 -16.53
C MET A 81 -15.87 9.21 -17.64
N GLY A 82 -15.73 8.71 -18.87
CA GLY A 82 -15.08 9.44 -19.96
C GLY A 82 -13.58 9.64 -19.74
N TRP A 83 -12.95 8.81 -18.90
CA TRP A 83 -11.52 8.94 -18.59
C TRP A 83 -10.65 8.44 -19.74
N GLU A 84 -9.73 9.28 -20.19
CA GLU A 84 -8.90 9.01 -21.36
C GLU A 84 -7.81 7.99 -21.04
N VAL A 85 -7.64 6.97 -21.90
CA VAL A 85 -6.53 6.01 -21.79
C VAL A 85 -5.22 6.67 -22.20
N LEU A 86 -4.36 6.95 -21.22
CA LEU A 86 -3.04 7.56 -21.44
C LEU A 86 -2.00 6.53 -21.92
N ARG A 87 -2.04 5.33 -21.35
CA ARG A 87 -1.11 4.24 -21.66
C ARG A 87 -1.78 2.92 -21.41
N ASP A 88 -1.59 1.97 -22.31
CA ASP A 88 -1.95 0.58 -22.11
C ASP A 88 -0.75 -0.27 -22.50
N ASP A 89 -0.32 -1.19 -21.63
CA ASP A 89 0.79 -2.09 -21.96
C ASP A 89 0.36 -3.36 -22.70
N GLY A 90 -0.94 -3.55 -22.91
CA GLY A 90 -1.52 -4.68 -23.63
C GLY A 90 -1.42 -6.01 -22.87
N GLU A 91 -0.85 -6.03 -21.66
CA GLU A 91 -0.60 -7.27 -20.92
C GLU A 91 -1.27 -7.27 -19.56
N ARG A 92 -1.00 -6.24 -18.74
CA ARG A 92 -1.28 -6.29 -17.30
C ARG A 92 -1.65 -4.95 -16.69
N GLN A 93 -1.55 -3.83 -17.39
CA GLN A 93 -1.91 -2.54 -16.82
C GLN A 93 -2.27 -1.50 -17.88
N ALA A 94 -3.13 -0.58 -17.45
CA ALA A 94 -3.42 0.65 -18.17
C ALA A 94 -3.43 1.83 -17.20
N SER A 95 -3.11 3.00 -17.72
CA SER A 95 -3.22 4.28 -17.03
C SER A 95 -4.28 5.14 -17.72
N LEU A 96 -5.17 5.75 -16.95
CA LEU A 96 -6.22 6.63 -17.48
C LEU A 96 -6.20 7.98 -16.77
N ALA A 97 -6.40 9.07 -17.51
CA ALA A 97 -6.50 10.42 -16.97
C ALA A 97 -7.84 10.68 -16.28
N ILE A 98 -7.79 11.34 -15.13
CA ILE A 98 -8.95 11.87 -14.41
C ILE A 98 -9.08 13.35 -14.78
N GLY A 99 -9.41 13.64 -16.04
CA GLY A 99 -9.39 15.01 -16.57
C GLY A 99 -8.08 15.73 -16.23
N ASP A 100 -8.19 16.91 -15.62
CA ASP A 100 -7.04 17.75 -15.25
C ASP A 100 -6.50 17.49 -13.82
N VAL A 101 -7.01 16.47 -13.12
CA VAL A 101 -6.69 16.24 -11.69
C VAL A 101 -5.43 15.40 -11.50
N GLY A 102 -5.29 14.31 -12.26
CA GLY A 102 -4.25 13.30 -12.11
C GLY A 102 -4.62 12.05 -12.92
N ASN A 103 -4.11 10.89 -12.56
CA ASN A 103 -4.45 9.64 -13.26
C ASN A 103 -4.69 8.44 -12.33
N ILE A 104 -5.29 7.39 -12.89
CA ILE A 104 -5.31 6.07 -12.29
C ILE A 104 -4.31 5.15 -12.99
N ILE A 105 -3.80 4.17 -12.26
CA ILE A 105 -3.04 3.04 -12.82
C ILE A 105 -3.68 1.75 -12.37
N ILE A 106 -4.36 1.09 -13.30
CA ILE A 106 -5.08 -0.17 -13.11
C ILE A 106 -4.11 -1.31 -13.43
N ARG A 107 -3.99 -2.28 -12.54
CA ARG A 107 -3.09 -3.43 -12.72
C ARG A 107 -3.81 -4.74 -12.50
N ASN A 108 -3.51 -5.76 -13.28
CA ASN A 108 -3.91 -7.12 -12.95
C ASN A 108 -3.29 -7.53 -11.61
N ASN A 109 -4.06 -8.20 -10.78
CA ASN A 109 -3.59 -8.71 -9.51
C ASN A 109 -2.41 -9.66 -9.76
N ARG A 110 -1.35 -9.54 -8.94
CA ARG A 110 -0.23 -10.48 -9.06
C ARG A 110 -0.75 -11.85 -8.68
N GLN A 111 -0.78 -12.78 -9.63
CA GLN A 111 -0.95 -14.19 -9.31
C GLN A 111 0.11 -14.58 -8.28
N PRO A 112 -0.28 -15.21 -7.16
CA PRO A 112 0.68 -15.75 -6.19
C PRO A 112 1.66 -16.68 -6.91
N MET A 113 2.94 -16.65 -6.54
CA MET A 113 4.01 -17.49 -7.11
C MET A 113 3.75 -19.01 -7.01
N SER A 114 2.67 -19.46 -6.37
CA SER A 114 2.26 -20.87 -6.36
C SER A 114 1.64 -21.35 -7.68
N GLN A 115 1.36 -20.44 -8.61
CA GLN A 115 1.08 -20.80 -10.00
C GLN A 115 2.30 -20.45 -10.84
N SER A 116 3.32 -21.30 -10.77
CA SER A 116 4.42 -21.32 -11.72
C SER A 116 3.83 -21.39 -13.13
N ARG A 117 4.08 -20.34 -13.93
CA ARG A 117 3.75 -20.33 -15.35
C ARG A 117 4.48 -21.51 -16.01
N PRO A 118 3.78 -22.51 -16.59
CA PRO A 118 4.45 -23.48 -17.43
C PRO A 118 4.91 -22.72 -18.68
N ASN A 119 6.21 -22.73 -18.96
CA ASN A 119 6.88 -22.09 -20.10
C ASN A 119 7.14 -20.58 -20.02
N ARG A 120 8.22 -20.21 -19.35
CA ARG A 120 9.07 -19.11 -19.83
C ARG A 120 10.38 -19.71 -20.34
N PRO A 121 10.74 -19.57 -21.63
CA PRO A 121 12.09 -19.92 -22.08
C PRO A 121 13.12 -18.95 -21.48
N PRO A 122 14.42 -19.36 -21.42
CA PRO A 122 15.48 -18.60 -20.77
C PRO A 122 15.66 -17.19 -21.35
#